data_AF-A0ABD1BU06-F1
#
_entry.id   AF-A0ABD1BU06-F1
#
_cell.length_a   1.000
_cell.length_b   1.000
_cell.length_c   1.000
_cell.angle_alpha   90.00
_cell.angle_beta   90.00
_cell.angle_gamma   90.00
#
_symmetry.space_group_name_H-M   'P 1'
#
loop_
_entity.id
_entity.type
_entity.pdbx_description
1 polymer ?
#
loop_
_entity_poly.entity_id
_entity_poly.type
_entity_poly.pdbx_seq_one_letter_code
_entity_poly.pdbx_strand_id
1 'polypeptide(L)'
;MIPARRILLSPFVGVTLIVVLVAIYFRSSFKSPHHQYQKRLFSTEELALYNGTDETLPILLGILGSVFDVTKGKSHYGIGGGYNHFAGRDASRAFVSGNFTGDGLTDSLHGLSSSEVKSIVDWRGFYSRTYIPVGKLVGRYYDSQGNPTKHLKGAEAKASRGAQLMEKQKTEEAKQPNCNSRWSQDEGGEVWCDVGVPRLVQRPLEIAITGSMSKRCACFEEDQLDQSGLEIYKDCEPLAKTCKVV
;
A
#
# COMPACT_ATOMS: atom_id res chain seq x y z
N MET A 1 -59.22 21.47 46.33
CA MET A 1 -59.37 20.69 45.08
C MET A 1 -58.32 21.19 44.10
N ILE A 2 -57.25 20.42 43.89
CA ILE A 2 -56.15 20.77 42.96
C ILE A 2 -56.44 20.05 41.63
N PRO A 3 -56.41 20.72 40.46
CA PRO A 3 -56.73 20.05 39.22
C PRO A 3 -55.57 19.13 38.83
N ALA A 4 -55.88 17.85 38.63
CA ALA A 4 -54.92 16.89 38.07
C ALA A 4 -54.61 17.30 36.63
N ARG A 5 -53.41 17.86 36.41
CA ARG A 5 -52.85 18.06 35.06
C ARG A 5 -52.62 16.68 34.45
N ARG A 6 -53.50 16.27 33.53
CA ARG A 6 -53.26 15.11 32.66
C ARG A 6 -52.05 15.45 31.79
N ILE A 7 -50.90 14.87 32.11
CA ILE A 7 -49.72 14.88 31.24
C ILE A 7 -50.07 13.99 30.06
N LEU A 8 -50.51 14.61 28.96
CA LEU A 8 -50.61 13.95 27.66
C LEU A 8 -49.19 13.69 27.18
N LEU A 9 -48.66 12.51 27.54
CA LEU A 9 -47.44 11.98 26.93
C LEU A 9 -47.73 11.82 25.43
N SER A 10 -47.13 12.70 24.62
CA SER A 10 -47.21 12.64 23.17
C SER A 10 -46.82 11.24 22.69
N PRO A 11 -47.57 10.61 21.76
CA PRO A 11 -47.25 9.27 21.24
C PRO A 11 -45.85 9.21 20.63
N PHE A 12 -45.30 10.35 20.21
CA PHE A 12 -43.93 10.47 19.72
C PHE A 12 -42.87 10.20 20.80
N VAL A 13 -43.15 10.49 22.08
CA VAL A 13 -42.19 10.23 23.18
C VAL A 13 -42.06 8.73 23.46
N GLY A 14 -43.15 7.98 23.35
CA GLY A 14 -43.12 6.52 23.48
C GLY A 14 -42.35 5.84 22.34
N VAL A 15 -42.58 6.31 21.10
CA VAL A 15 -41.91 5.78 19.90
C VAL A 15 -40.41 6.08 19.92
N THR A 16 -39.97 7.28 20.32
CA THR A 16 -38.54 7.60 20.41
C THR A 16 -37.84 6.78 21.48
N LEU A 17 -38.47 6.54 22.63
CA LEU A 17 -37.93 5.66 23.68
C LEU A 17 -37.77 4.22 23.17
N ILE A 18 -38.75 3.69 22.45
CA ILE A 18 -38.68 2.35 21.86
C ILE A 18 -37.58 2.27 20.79
N VAL A 19 -37.47 3.25 19.88
CA VAL A 19 -36.42 3.28 18.85
C VAL A 19 -35.04 3.36 19.50
N VAL A 20 -34.88 4.15 20.56
CA VAL A 20 -33.61 4.23 21.31
C VAL A 20 -33.30 2.92 22.03
N LEU A 21 -34.28 2.29 22.68
CA LEU A 21 -34.10 0.99 23.35
C LEU A 21 -33.79 -0.13 22.36
N VAL A 22 -34.44 -0.14 21.19
CA VAL A 22 -34.14 -1.07 20.09
C VAL A 22 -32.74 -0.79 19.53
N ALA A 23 -32.36 0.47 19.30
CA ALA A 23 -31.01 0.82 18.85
C ALA A 23 -29.92 0.44 19.88
N ILE A 24 -30.20 0.59 21.18
CA ILE A 24 -29.32 0.16 22.27
C ILE A 24 -29.25 -1.37 22.33
N TYR A 25 -30.38 -2.06 22.17
CA TYR A 25 -30.44 -3.53 22.14
C TYR A 25 -29.69 -4.11 20.91
N PHE A 26 -29.83 -3.49 19.73
CA PHE A 26 -29.05 -3.85 18.55
C PHE A 26 -27.56 -3.51 18.71
N ARG A 27 -27.20 -2.35 19.30
CA ARG A 27 -25.80 -2.05 19.66
C ARG A 27 -25.21 -3.03 20.67
N SER A 28 -25.99 -3.48 21.64
CA SER A 28 -25.59 -4.43 22.69
C SER A 28 -25.45 -5.85 22.16
N SER A 29 -26.37 -6.27 21.27
CA SER A 29 -26.37 -7.61 20.67
C SER A 29 -25.30 -7.77 19.59
N PHE A 30 -24.85 -6.68 18.97
CA PHE A 30 -23.66 -6.65 18.12
C PHE A 30 -22.40 -6.26 18.91
N LYS A 31 -22.02 -7.05 19.91
CA LYS A 31 -20.61 -7.09 20.32
C LYS A 31 -19.84 -7.69 19.16
N SER A 32 -19.14 -6.86 18.38
CA SER A 32 -18.40 -7.28 17.19
C SER A 32 -17.36 -8.36 17.57
N PRO A 33 -17.43 -9.58 16.99
CA PRO A 33 -16.47 -10.65 17.28
C PRO A 33 -15.04 -10.29 16.85
N HIS A 34 -14.86 -9.25 16.04
CA HIS A 34 -13.55 -8.75 15.59
C HIS A 34 -12.59 -8.35 16.71
N HIS A 35 -13.07 -8.00 17.91
CA HIS A 35 -12.19 -7.49 18.96
C HIS A 35 -11.39 -8.59 19.68
N GLN A 36 -11.88 -9.84 19.72
CA GLN A 36 -11.14 -10.96 20.32
C GLN A 36 -9.99 -11.45 19.42
N TYR A 37 -10.19 -11.40 18.11
CA TYR A 37 -9.23 -11.87 17.12
C TYR A 37 -7.91 -11.08 17.10
N GLN A 38 -7.93 -9.78 17.38
CA GLN A 38 -6.71 -8.95 17.37
C GLN A 38 -5.67 -9.35 18.44
N LYS A 39 -6.01 -10.19 19.42
CA LYS A 39 -5.10 -10.64 20.47
C LYS A 39 -4.42 -11.99 20.19
N ARG A 40 -4.82 -12.73 19.15
CA ARG A 40 -4.21 -14.03 18.87
C ARG A 40 -2.78 -13.85 18.37
N LEU A 41 -1.88 -14.64 18.94
CA LEU A 41 -0.49 -14.74 18.52
C LEU A 41 -0.30 -16.11 17.87
N PHE A 42 0.32 -16.11 16.70
CA PHE A 42 0.62 -17.31 15.93
C PHE A 42 2.12 -17.60 15.99
N SER A 43 2.49 -18.87 16.09
CA SER A 43 3.84 -19.30 15.66
C SER A 43 3.88 -19.50 14.14
N THR A 44 5.09 -19.63 13.58
CA THR A 44 5.27 -19.93 12.16
C THR A 44 4.67 -21.29 11.80
N GLU A 45 4.85 -22.28 12.66
CA GLU A 45 4.35 -23.65 12.47
C GLU A 45 2.82 -23.68 12.56
N GLU A 46 2.23 -22.94 13.50
CA GLU A 46 0.78 -22.82 13.62
C GLU A 46 0.17 -22.13 12.40
N LEU A 47 0.75 -21.01 11.94
CA LEU A 47 0.26 -20.29 10.76
C LEU A 47 0.31 -21.18 9.50
N ALA A 48 1.33 -22.03 9.38
CA ALA A 48 1.53 -22.92 8.23
C ALA A 48 0.39 -23.95 8.02
N LEU A 49 -0.38 -24.26 9.07
CA LEU A 49 -1.56 -25.14 8.98
C LEU A 49 -2.70 -24.49 8.16
N TYR A 50 -2.74 -23.16 8.11
CA TYR A 50 -3.81 -22.38 7.45
C TYR A 50 -3.47 -22.00 6.00
N ASN A 51 -2.88 -22.94 5.26
CA ASN A 51 -2.41 -22.75 3.89
C ASN A 51 -3.48 -23.04 2.81
N GLY A 52 -4.69 -23.42 3.24
CA GLY A 52 -5.82 -23.75 2.36
C GLY A 52 -5.83 -25.17 1.81
N THR A 53 -4.98 -26.07 2.29
CA THR A 53 -5.04 -27.51 1.92
C THR A 53 -6.15 -28.27 2.64
N ASP A 54 -6.46 -27.87 3.87
CA ASP A 54 -7.59 -28.39 4.63
C ASP A 54 -8.79 -27.46 4.46
N GLU A 55 -9.86 -27.97 3.82
CA GLU A 55 -11.07 -27.18 3.56
C GLU A 55 -11.88 -26.86 4.82
N THR A 56 -11.58 -27.51 5.95
CA THR A 56 -12.22 -27.24 7.24
C THR A 56 -11.59 -26.07 7.99
N LEU A 57 -10.41 -25.62 7.55
CA LEU A 57 -9.66 -24.51 8.15
C LEU A 57 -9.80 -23.23 7.30
N PRO A 58 -9.74 -22.03 7.94
CA PRO A 58 -9.62 -20.79 7.19
C PRO A 58 -8.26 -20.71 6.49
N ILE A 59 -8.19 -19.87 5.46
CA ILE A 59 -6.94 -19.54 4.77
C ILE A 59 -6.40 -18.27 5.42
N LEU A 60 -5.22 -18.35 6.03
CA LEU A 60 -4.58 -17.21 6.69
C LEU A 60 -3.37 -16.73 5.89
N LEU A 61 -3.09 -15.43 5.99
CA LEU A 61 -1.97 -14.77 5.31
C LEU A 61 -1.29 -13.80 6.27
N GLY A 62 0.04 -13.84 6.32
CA GLY A 62 0.89 -12.91 7.08
C GLY A 62 1.52 -11.83 6.20
N ILE A 63 1.54 -10.59 6.69
CA ILE A 63 2.32 -9.49 6.09
C ILE A 63 2.76 -8.49 7.18
N LEU A 64 4.07 -8.25 7.26
CA LEU A 64 4.75 -7.54 8.35
C LEU A 64 4.30 -8.03 9.73
N GLY A 65 4.14 -9.34 9.85
CA GLY A 65 3.65 -10.06 11.02
C GLY A 65 2.16 -9.86 11.34
N SER A 66 1.41 -9.05 10.60
CA SER A 66 -0.05 -8.98 10.76
C SER A 66 -0.70 -10.15 10.05
N VAL A 67 -1.61 -10.87 10.72
CA VAL A 67 -2.28 -12.06 10.17
C VAL A 67 -3.72 -11.75 9.82
N PHE A 68 -4.12 -12.10 8.60
CA PHE A 68 -5.45 -11.87 8.05
C PHE A 68 -6.10 -13.18 7.60
N ASP A 69 -7.40 -13.33 7.86
CA ASP A 69 -8.22 -14.37 7.24
C ASP A 69 -8.63 -13.92 5.84
N VAL A 70 -8.08 -14.62 4.85
CA VAL A 70 -8.28 -14.39 3.43
C VAL A 70 -9.20 -15.43 2.78
N THR A 71 -9.95 -16.19 3.58
CA THR A 71 -10.86 -17.25 3.09
C THR A 71 -11.91 -16.71 2.12
N LYS A 72 -12.36 -15.45 2.28
CA LYS A 72 -13.23 -14.76 1.29
C LYS A 72 -12.64 -14.76 -0.12
N GLY A 73 -11.31 -14.79 -0.24
CA GLY A 73 -10.56 -14.90 -1.49
C GLY A 73 -10.09 -16.31 -1.82
N LYS A 74 -10.82 -17.38 -1.45
CA LYS A 74 -10.41 -18.78 -1.68
C LYS A 74 -10.01 -19.08 -3.13
N SER A 75 -10.64 -18.45 -4.13
CA SER A 75 -10.26 -18.58 -5.55
C SER A 75 -8.84 -18.09 -5.87
N HIS A 76 -8.31 -17.18 -5.05
CA HIS A 76 -7.00 -16.57 -5.20
C HIS A 76 -5.94 -17.27 -4.35
N TYR A 77 -6.26 -17.56 -3.08
CA TYR A 77 -5.30 -18.03 -2.08
C TYR A 77 -5.44 -19.52 -1.74
N GLY A 78 -6.55 -20.16 -2.09
CA GLY A 78 -6.73 -21.60 -1.92
C GLY A 78 -5.94 -22.41 -2.95
N ILE A 79 -5.98 -23.74 -2.82
CA ILE A 79 -5.33 -24.66 -3.77
C ILE A 79 -5.70 -24.30 -5.22
N GLY A 80 -4.70 -24.21 -6.09
CA GLY A 80 -4.87 -23.89 -7.51
C GLY A 80 -5.02 -22.39 -7.81
N GLY A 81 -5.16 -21.55 -6.79
CA GLY A 81 -5.17 -20.09 -6.95
C GLY A 81 -3.78 -19.52 -7.22
N GLY A 82 -3.69 -18.49 -8.07
CA GLY A 82 -2.42 -17.87 -8.46
C GLY A 82 -1.65 -17.19 -7.33
N TYR A 83 -2.29 -16.98 -6.16
CA TYR A 83 -1.69 -16.38 -4.98
C TYR A 83 -1.59 -17.36 -3.80
N ASN A 84 -1.75 -18.67 -4.04
CA ASN A 84 -1.67 -19.69 -2.99
C ASN A 84 -0.34 -19.70 -2.23
N HIS A 85 0.76 -19.28 -2.87
CA HIS A 85 2.09 -19.19 -2.22
C HIS A 85 2.14 -18.29 -0.97
N PHE A 86 1.18 -17.38 -0.80
CA PHE A 86 1.07 -16.51 0.37
C PHE A 86 0.33 -17.15 1.55
N ALA A 87 -0.40 -18.24 1.32
CA ALA A 87 -1.22 -18.87 2.34
C ALA A 87 -0.36 -19.56 3.41
N GLY A 88 -0.77 -19.41 4.67
CA GLY A 88 -0.15 -20.01 5.84
C GLY A 88 1.24 -19.46 6.17
N ARG A 89 1.63 -18.27 5.71
CA ARG A 89 2.97 -17.71 6.00
C ARG A 89 3.00 -16.19 5.97
N ASP A 90 4.10 -15.63 6.46
CA ASP A 90 4.49 -14.26 6.15
C ASP A 90 5.50 -14.27 5.00
N ALA A 91 5.05 -13.79 3.83
CA ALA A 91 5.88 -13.62 2.64
C ALA A 91 5.96 -12.14 2.23
N SER A 92 6.17 -11.25 3.22
CA SER A 92 6.24 -9.80 3.03
C SER A 92 7.09 -9.36 1.83
N ARG A 93 8.23 -10.01 1.58
CA ARG A 93 9.11 -9.69 0.44
C ARG A 93 8.44 -9.93 -0.92
N ALA A 94 7.68 -11.03 -1.04
CA ALA A 94 7.11 -11.45 -2.32
C ALA A 94 6.08 -10.46 -2.89
N PHE A 95 5.51 -9.59 -2.05
CA PHE A 95 4.58 -8.53 -2.47
C PHE A 95 5.19 -7.47 -3.39
N VAL A 96 6.52 -7.34 -3.41
CA VAL A 96 7.23 -6.38 -4.29
C VAL A 96 8.23 -7.06 -5.21
N SER A 97 8.82 -8.19 -4.80
CA SER A 97 9.78 -8.89 -5.66
C SER A 97 9.12 -9.70 -6.77
N GLY A 98 7.87 -10.13 -6.60
CA GLY A 98 7.23 -11.09 -7.50
C GLY A 98 7.88 -12.50 -7.51
N ASN A 99 8.91 -12.73 -6.68
CA ASN A 99 9.54 -14.04 -6.53
C ASN A 99 8.73 -14.88 -5.54
N PHE A 100 7.96 -15.84 -6.06
CA PHE A 100 7.14 -16.76 -5.27
C PHE A 100 7.82 -18.11 -4.98
N THR A 101 9.15 -18.17 -5.10
CA THR A 101 9.94 -19.38 -4.87
C THR A 101 10.90 -19.19 -3.70
N GLY A 102 11.29 -20.30 -3.04
CA GLY A 102 12.38 -20.39 -2.07
C GLY A 102 12.61 -19.15 -1.20
N ASP A 103 13.65 -18.39 -1.55
CA ASP A 103 14.16 -17.20 -0.88
C ASP A 103 13.27 -15.96 -0.99
N GLY A 104 12.36 -15.92 -1.98
CA GLY A 104 11.37 -14.86 -2.16
C GLY A 104 10.20 -14.93 -1.17
N LEU A 105 9.82 -16.14 -0.73
CA LEU A 105 8.75 -16.38 0.25
C LEU A 105 9.24 -16.19 1.69
N THR A 106 9.75 -15.00 1.99
CA THR A 106 10.32 -14.62 3.29
C THR A 106 9.70 -13.35 3.84
N ASP A 107 9.75 -13.22 5.16
CA ASP A 107 9.35 -12.03 5.90
C ASP A 107 10.43 -10.92 5.88
N SER A 108 11.66 -11.20 5.42
CA SER A 108 12.78 -10.27 5.47
C SER A 108 12.70 -9.14 4.43
N LEU A 109 12.84 -7.88 4.85
CA LEU A 109 12.91 -6.70 3.97
C LEU A 109 14.34 -6.23 3.64
N HIS A 110 15.35 -7.02 3.98
CA HIS A 110 16.75 -6.65 3.76
C HIS A 110 17.04 -6.32 2.28
N GLY A 111 17.73 -5.21 2.01
CA GLY A 111 18.07 -4.79 0.65
C GLY A 111 16.92 -4.18 -0.17
N LEU A 112 15.67 -4.17 0.32
CA LEU A 112 14.59 -3.46 -0.36
C LEU A 112 14.77 -1.95 -0.24
N SER A 113 14.38 -1.21 -1.26
CA SER A 113 14.37 0.25 -1.32
C SER A 113 13.29 0.88 -0.42
N SER A 114 13.27 2.21 -0.30
CA SER A 114 12.25 2.89 0.51
C SER A 114 10.87 2.82 -0.14
N SER A 115 10.80 2.87 -1.47
CA SER A 115 9.56 2.69 -2.23
C SER A 115 8.99 1.30 -2.07
N GLU A 116 9.82 0.26 -2.17
CA GLU A 116 9.38 -1.13 -2.00
C GLU A 116 8.86 -1.39 -0.58
N VAL A 117 9.57 -0.93 0.46
CA VAL A 117 9.10 -1.08 1.84
C VAL A 117 7.80 -0.32 2.07
N LYS A 118 7.64 0.87 1.49
CA LYS A 118 6.36 1.60 1.50
C LYS A 118 5.24 0.78 0.85
N SER A 119 5.47 0.20 -0.32
CA SER A 119 4.47 -0.64 -1.00
C SER A 119 4.03 -1.83 -0.15
N ILE A 120 4.94 -2.48 0.59
CA ILE A 120 4.58 -3.57 1.52
C ILE A 120 3.71 -3.06 2.67
N VAL A 121 4.03 -1.89 3.24
CA VAL A 121 3.19 -1.27 4.28
C VAL A 121 1.80 -0.92 3.73
N ASP A 122 1.73 -0.42 2.50
CA ASP A 122 0.46 -0.13 1.82
C ASP A 122 -0.36 -1.41 1.56
N TRP A 123 0.29 -2.51 1.17
CA TRP A 123 -0.34 -3.83 1.05
C TRP A 123 -0.92 -4.30 2.38
N ARG A 124 -0.17 -4.19 3.49
CA ARG A 124 -0.72 -4.48 4.83
C ARG A 124 -1.96 -3.63 5.12
N GLY A 125 -1.94 -2.36 4.73
CA GLY A 125 -3.09 -1.45 4.83
C GLY A 125 -4.28 -1.89 3.99
N PHE A 126 -4.04 -2.37 2.76
CA PHE A 126 -5.07 -2.97 1.90
C PHE A 126 -5.69 -4.20 2.57
N TYR A 127 -4.88 -5.15 3.06
CA TYR A 127 -5.41 -6.35 3.72
C TYR A 127 -6.23 -6.01 4.96
N SER A 128 -5.80 -5.01 5.75
CA SER A 128 -6.55 -4.54 6.90
C SER A 128 -7.91 -3.92 6.57
N ARG A 129 -8.11 -3.42 5.35
CA ARG A 129 -9.41 -2.88 4.89
C ARG A 129 -10.28 -3.92 4.20
N THR A 130 -9.66 -4.89 3.53
CA THR A 130 -10.35 -5.83 2.64
C THR A 130 -10.67 -7.18 3.31
N TYR A 131 -9.85 -7.60 4.26
CA TYR A 131 -9.91 -8.91 4.91
C TYR A 131 -10.02 -8.77 6.43
N ILE A 132 -10.23 -9.90 7.11
CA ILE A 132 -10.50 -9.91 8.55
C ILE A 132 -9.15 -10.01 9.29
N PRO A 133 -8.74 -9.03 10.11
CA PRO A 133 -7.55 -9.18 10.94
C PRO A 133 -7.79 -10.24 12.02
N VAL A 134 -6.93 -11.25 12.10
CA VAL A 134 -7.09 -12.40 13.01
C VAL A 134 -5.97 -12.60 14.02
N GLY A 135 -4.92 -11.79 13.96
CA GLY A 135 -3.86 -11.80 14.97
C GLY A 135 -2.52 -11.29 14.46
N LYS A 136 -1.46 -11.73 15.13
CA LYS A 136 -0.07 -11.38 14.82
C LYS A 136 0.81 -12.62 14.82
N LEU A 137 1.81 -12.66 13.94
CA LEU A 137 2.84 -13.68 13.88
C LEU A 137 4.00 -13.28 14.80
N VAL A 138 4.30 -14.14 15.77
CA VAL A 138 5.47 -13.99 16.64
C VAL A 138 6.73 -14.25 15.83
N GLY A 139 7.71 -13.35 15.90
CA GLY A 139 8.95 -13.46 15.16
C GLY A 139 9.58 -12.11 14.86
N ARG A 140 9.88 -11.83 13.59
CA ARG A 140 10.61 -10.62 13.19
C ARG A 140 9.92 -9.33 13.62
N TYR A 141 8.60 -9.24 13.43
CA TYR A 141 7.84 -7.99 13.56
C TYR A 141 7.12 -7.82 14.90
N TYR A 142 6.73 -8.91 15.55
CA TYR A 142 6.11 -8.91 16.87
C TYR A 142 6.82 -9.88 17.82
N ASP A 143 7.00 -9.49 19.08
CA ASP A 143 7.55 -10.37 20.10
C ASP A 143 6.51 -11.39 20.64
N SER A 144 6.91 -12.22 21.60
CA SER A 144 6.05 -13.24 22.22
C SER A 144 4.85 -12.67 22.98
N GLN A 145 4.81 -11.36 23.23
CA GLN A 145 3.69 -10.67 23.86
C GLN A 145 2.86 -9.87 22.83
N GLY A 146 3.22 -9.94 21.54
CA GLY A 146 2.55 -9.22 20.47
C GLY A 146 2.94 -7.75 20.36
N ASN A 147 4.02 -7.31 21.01
CA ASN A 147 4.50 -5.94 20.91
C ASN A 147 5.36 -5.75 19.64
N PRO A 148 5.25 -4.58 18.97
CA PRO A 148 6.11 -4.24 17.84
C PRO A 148 7.60 -4.29 18.16
N THR A 149 8.36 -5.06 17.38
CA THR A 149 9.83 -5.10 17.50
C THR A 149 10.48 -3.89 16.82
N LYS A 150 11.80 -3.75 16.96
CA LYS A 150 12.60 -2.78 16.20
C LYS A 150 12.48 -2.94 14.68
N HIS A 151 12.25 -4.15 14.17
CA HIS A 151 12.15 -4.39 12.73
C HIS A 151 10.85 -3.82 12.17
N LEU A 152 9.73 -3.97 12.90
CA LEU A 152 8.46 -3.37 12.48
C LEU A 152 8.53 -1.85 12.49
N LYS A 153 9.04 -1.27 13.59
CA LYS A 153 9.25 0.18 13.69
C LYS A 153 10.18 0.70 12.60
N GLY A 154 11.24 -0.05 12.28
CA GLY A 154 12.18 0.28 11.20
C GLY A 154 11.52 0.24 9.81
N ALA A 155 10.69 -0.78 9.54
CA ALA A 155 9.93 -0.87 8.29
C ALA A 155 8.95 0.32 8.15
N GLU A 156 8.23 0.67 9.22
CA GLU A 156 7.29 1.79 9.23
C GLU A 156 8.00 3.14 9.06
N ALA A 157 9.12 3.35 9.75
CA ALA A 157 9.94 4.55 9.59
C ALA A 157 10.51 4.67 8.18
N LYS A 158 10.99 3.56 7.59
CA LYS A 158 11.51 3.54 6.22
C LYS A 158 10.41 3.81 5.19
N ALA A 159 9.22 3.24 5.37
CA ALA A 159 8.05 3.53 4.54
C ALA A 159 7.63 5.00 4.64
N SER A 160 7.59 5.56 5.85
CA SER A 160 7.27 6.98 6.08
C SER A 160 8.27 7.91 5.40
N ARG A 161 9.58 7.61 5.53
CA ARG A 161 10.63 8.33 4.81
C ARG A 161 10.47 8.22 3.29
N GLY A 162 10.18 7.02 2.78
CA GLY A 162 9.89 6.81 1.37
C GLY A 162 8.74 7.69 0.87
N ALA A 163 7.64 7.76 1.62
CA ALA A 163 6.50 8.62 1.28
C ALA A 163 6.86 10.10 1.26
N GLN A 164 7.62 10.58 2.26
CA GLN A 164 8.08 11.97 2.30
C GLN A 164 9.01 12.32 1.12
N LEU A 165 9.92 11.42 0.76
CA LEU A 165 10.83 11.61 -0.37
C LEU A 165 10.05 11.65 -1.70
N MET A 166 9.07 10.77 -1.88
CA MET A 166 8.21 10.78 -3.07
C MET A 166 7.40 12.07 -3.20
N GLU A 167 6.81 12.57 -2.11
CA GLU A 167 6.04 13.82 -2.14
C GLU A 167 6.96 15.02 -2.42
N LYS A 168 8.15 15.04 -1.81
CA LYS A 168 9.17 16.05 -2.10
C LYS A 168 9.57 16.01 -3.57
N GLN A 169 9.84 14.82 -4.12
CA GLN A 169 10.18 14.66 -5.54
C GLN A 169 9.06 15.17 -6.44
N LYS A 170 7.81 14.79 -6.17
CA LYS A 170 6.64 15.29 -6.90
C LYS A 170 6.54 16.83 -6.85
N THR A 171 6.80 17.42 -5.68
CA THR A 171 6.76 18.89 -5.50
C THR A 171 7.88 19.58 -6.28
N GLU A 172 9.09 19.02 -6.29
CA GLU A 172 10.20 19.55 -7.09
C GLU A 172 9.95 19.39 -8.59
N GLU A 173 9.40 18.25 -9.03
CA GLU A 173 9.10 17.98 -10.43
C GLU A 173 7.99 18.87 -10.97
N ALA A 174 6.99 19.19 -10.15
CA ALA A 174 5.89 20.09 -10.50
C ALA A 174 6.35 21.54 -10.79
N LYS A 175 7.58 21.92 -10.42
CA LYS A 175 8.16 23.23 -10.75
C LYS A 175 8.60 23.34 -12.20
N GLN A 176 8.76 22.21 -12.92
CA GLN A 176 9.10 22.22 -14.34
C GLN A 176 8.01 21.54 -15.18
N PRO A 177 7.61 22.11 -16.32
CA PRO A 177 6.64 21.48 -17.21
C PRO A 177 7.16 20.12 -17.72
N ASN A 178 6.29 19.11 -17.72
CA ASN A 178 6.61 17.82 -18.32
C ASN A 178 6.56 17.91 -19.85
N CYS A 179 7.37 17.10 -20.52
CA CYS A 179 7.22 16.90 -21.95
C CYS A 179 5.97 16.07 -22.26
N ASN A 180 5.38 16.32 -23.41
CA ASN A 180 4.47 15.39 -24.03
C ASN A 180 5.25 14.18 -24.56
N SER A 181 4.61 13.02 -24.63
CA SER A 181 5.24 11.81 -25.17
C SER A 181 4.23 10.93 -25.91
N ARG A 182 4.70 10.25 -26.95
CA ARG A 182 3.95 9.23 -27.69
C ARG A 182 4.87 8.06 -28.03
N TRP A 183 4.29 6.88 -28.15
CA TRP A 183 5.00 5.69 -28.60
C TRP A 183 4.13 4.90 -29.57
N SER A 184 4.74 4.39 -30.63
CA SER A 184 4.12 3.41 -31.53
C SER A 184 5.14 2.32 -31.88
N GLN A 185 4.63 1.16 -32.30
CA GLN A 185 5.47 0.02 -32.65
C GLN A 185 6.36 0.31 -33.87
N ASP A 186 5.84 1.08 -34.84
CA ASP A 186 6.51 1.35 -36.11
C ASP A 186 7.44 2.57 -36.05
N GLU A 187 7.12 3.58 -35.25
CA GLU A 187 7.85 4.87 -35.20
C GLU A 187 8.70 5.05 -33.94
N GLY A 188 8.61 4.12 -32.98
CA GLY A 188 9.29 4.22 -31.69
C GLY A 188 8.70 5.29 -30.78
N GLY A 189 9.53 5.76 -29.83
CA GLY A 189 9.15 6.81 -28.90
C GLY A 189 9.43 8.21 -29.46
N GLU A 190 8.62 9.18 -29.08
CA GLU A 190 8.86 10.59 -29.34
C GLU A 190 8.42 11.44 -28.15
N VAL A 191 9.18 12.49 -27.87
CA VAL A 191 8.85 13.51 -26.87
C VAL A 191 8.84 14.89 -27.50
N TRP A 192 7.96 15.76 -27.05
CA TRP A 192 7.91 17.14 -27.53
C TRP A 192 7.43 18.11 -26.45
N CYS A 193 7.66 19.39 -26.70
CA CYS A 193 7.22 20.49 -25.87
C CYS A 193 6.37 21.47 -26.70
N ASP A 194 5.18 21.81 -26.18
CA ASP A 194 4.33 22.83 -26.83
C ASP A 194 4.97 24.22 -26.72
N VAL A 195 5.62 24.47 -25.57
CA VAL A 195 6.43 25.66 -25.29
C VAL A 195 7.83 25.22 -24.86
N GLY A 196 8.85 25.77 -25.50
CA GLY A 196 10.26 25.42 -25.25
C GLY A 196 10.73 24.17 -25.98
N VAL A 197 11.78 23.55 -25.44
CA VAL A 197 12.44 22.35 -25.97
C VAL A 197 12.61 21.28 -24.90
N PRO A 198 12.56 19.98 -25.26
CA PRO A 198 12.72 18.88 -24.31
C PRO A 198 14.16 18.74 -23.82
N ARG A 199 14.33 18.53 -22.52
CA ARG A 199 15.59 18.16 -21.87
C ARG A 199 15.42 17.00 -20.91
N LEU A 200 16.42 16.13 -20.88
CA LEU A 200 16.55 15.11 -19.86
C LEU A 200 17.13 15.75 -18.59
N VAL A 201 16.40 15.61 -17.49
CA VAL A 201 16.80 16.09 -16.16
C VAL A 201 16.88 14.93 -15.19
N GLN A 202 17.91 14.95 -14.35
CA GLN A 202 18.10 13.94 -13.32
C GLN A 202 17.03 14.03 -12.23
N ARG A 203 16.70 12.88 -11.64
CA ARG A 203 15.80 12.77 -10.49
C ARG A 203 16.62 12.45 -9.23
N PRO A 204 17.25 13.43 -8.57
CA PRO A 204 18.23 13.18 -7.52
C PRO A 204 17.63 12.49 -6.28
N LEU A 205 16.35 12.72 -5.99
CA LEU A 205 15.67 12.04 -4.89
C LEU A 205 15.34 10.57 -5.22
N GLU A 206 15.37 10.19 -6.50
CA GLU A 206 15.02 8.83 -6.94
C GLU A 206 15.98 7.80 -6.35
N ILE A 207 17.30 8.08 -6.28
CA ILE A 207 18.26 7.15 -5.67
C ILE A 207 17.86 6.83 -4.23
N ALA A 208 17.44 7.83 -3.45
CA ALA A 208 17.05 7.61 -2.07
C ALA A 208 15.72 6.85 -1.95
N ILE A 209 14.87 6.91 -2.98
CA ILE A 209 13.57 6.25 -3.06
C ILE A 209 13.72 4.80 -3.52
N THR A 210 14.37 4.57 -4.66
CA THR A 210 14.42 3.29 -5.39
C THR A 210 15.79 2.60 -5.32
N GLY A 211 16.85 3.32 -4.95
CA GLY A 211 18.23 2.83 -5.02
C GLY A 211 18.90 3.05 -6.38
N SER A 212 18.22 3.64 -7.36
CA SER A 212 18.74 3.85 -8.71
C SER A 212 18.53 5.29 -9.20
N MET A 213 19.46 5.76 -10.05
CA MET A 213 19.28 7.01 -10.77
C MET A 213 18.33 6.83 -11.94
N SER A 214 17.47 7.82 -12.16
CA SER A 214 16.70 7.95 -13.39
C SER A 214 16.67 9.41 -13.85
N LYS A 215 16.28 9.58 -15.12
CA LYS A 215 16.08 10.87 -15.75
C LYS A 215 14.63 10.98 -16.20
N ARG A 216 14.11 12.18 -16.30
CA ARG A 216 12.80 12.48 -16.90
C ARG A 216 12.93 13.57 -17.94
N CYS A 217 11.94 13.70 -18.80
CA CYS A 217 11.83 14.83 -19.71
C CYS A 217 11.16 16.01 -19.00
N ALA A 218 11.70 17.21 -19.20
CA ALA A 218 11.06 18.48 -18.86
C ALA A 218 11.27 19.49 -20.00
N CYS A 219 10.32 20.42 -20.15
CA CYS A 219 10.38 21.48 -21.15
C CYS A 219 11.07 22.71 -20.57
N PHE A 220 11.98 23.29 -21.36
CA PHE A 220 12.72 24.50 -21.01
C PHE A 220 12.63 25.52 -22.13
N GLU A 221 12.47 26.79 -21.78
CA GLU A 221 12.59 27.89 -22.71
C GLU A 221 14.06 28.13 -23.09
N GLU A 222 14.31 28.84 -24.19
CA GLU A 222 15.67 29.01 -24.73
C GLU A 222 16.61 29.73 -23.76
N ASP A 223 16.09 30.68 -22.98
CA ASP A 223 16.83 31.43 -21.95
C ASP A 223 17.16 30.59 -20.70
N GLN A 224 16.59 29.39 -20.59
CA GLN A 224 16.82 28.46 -19.49
C GLN A 224 17.84 27.36 -19.83
N LEU A 225 18.31 27.29 -21.08
CA LEU A 225 19.12 26.17 -21.57
C LEU A 225 20.55 26.15 -21.03
N ASP A 226 21.04 27.27 -20.50
CA ASP A 226 22.37 27.37 -19.89
C ASP A 226 22.45 26.75 -18.48
N GLN A 227 21.34 26.24 -17.95
CA GLN A 227 21.32 25.59 -16.64
C GLN A 227 22.12 24.27 -16.65
N SER A 228 22.84 24.01 -15.57
CA SER A 228 23.60 22.77 -15.39
C SER A 228 22.66 21.55 -15.23
N GLY A 229 23.06 20.41 -15.79
CA GLY A 229 22.32 19.15 -15.62
C GLY A 229 21.17 18.95 -16.60
N LEU A 230 21.05 19.81 -17.60
CA LEU A 230 20.18 19.62 -18.75
C LEU A 230 20.91 18.78 -19.80
N GLU A 231 20.33 17.65 -20.18
CA GLU A 231 20.88 16.77 -21.20
C GLU A 231 19.97 16.74 -22.44
N ILE A 232 20.59 16.72 -23.62
CA ILE A 232 19.87 16.60 -24.90
C ILE A 232 19.67 15.11 -25.19
N TYR A 233 18.53 14.77 -25.78
CA TYR A 233 18.30 13.41 -26.27
C TYR A 233 19.35 13.02 -27.31
N LYS A 234 19.77 11.76 -27.28
CA LYS A 234 20.72 11.24 -28.26
C LYS A 234 20.18 11.50 -29.68
N ASP A 235 21.04 12.00 -30.56
CA ASP A 235 20.73 12.30 -31.96
C ASP A 235 19.61 13.34 -32.15
N CYS A 236 19.31 14.16 -31.13
CA CYS A 236 18.36 15.28 -31.23
C CYS A 236 19.09 16.62 -31.37
N GLU A 237 18.59 17.49 -32.26
CA GLU A 237 19.11 18.85 -32.43
C GLU A 237 18.88 19.69 -31.16
N PRO A 238 19.83 20.56 -30.74
CA PRO A 238 19.73 21.29 -29.48
C PRO A 238 18.45 22.12 -29.32
N LEU A 239 17.96 22.75 -30.39
CA LEU A 239 16.75 23.59 -30.36
C LEU A 239 15.51 22.90 -30.93
N ALA A 240 15.54 21.59 -31.18
CA ALA A 240 14.37 20.87 -31.66
C ALA A 240 13.27 20.86 -30.60
N LYS A 241 12.04 21.17 -31.02
CA LYS A 241 10.84 21.06 -30.18
C LYS A 241 10.37 19.62 -29.96
N THR A 242 10.87 18.70 -30.79
CA THR A 242 10.50 17.28 -30.81
C THR A 242 11.76 16.43 -30.95
N CYS A 243 11.92 15.43 -30.09
CA CYS A 243 13.03 14.47 -30.13
C CYS A 243 12.52 13.03 -30.22
N LYS A 244 13.16 12.21 -31.05
CA LYS A 244 12.94 10.77 -31.07
C LYS A 244 13.61 10.11 -29.85
N VAL A 245 12.94 9.11 -29.31
CA VAL A 245 13.40 8.31 -28.18
C VAL A 245 13.48 6.87 -28.67
N VAL A 246 14.73 6.42 -28.88
CA VAL A 246 15.05 5.06 -29.33
C VAL A 246 15.07 4.11 -28.15
#